data_AF-A0AA43CQI5-F1
#
_entry.id   AF-A0AA43CQI5-F1
#
_cell.length_a   1.000
_cell.length_b   1.000
_cell.length_c   1.000
_cell.angle_alpha   90.00
_cell.angle_beta   90.00
_cell.angle_gamma   90.00
#
_symmetry.space_group_name_H-M   'P 1'
#
loop_
_entity.id
_entity.type
_entity.pdbx_description
1 polymer ?
#
loop_
_entity_poly.entity_id
_entity_poly.type
_entity_poly.pdbx_seq_one_letter_code
_entity_poly.pdbx_strand_id
1 'polypeptide(L)'
;MTVARFGSVAAMGLAVSLFAGPALGDGEEQVWQDHAPPFDFLFGNHIDTHLETKLGADGELSGRFFIIFTGEVDPVSGLPIARHPRGVGHTEDCAADVDCVVGWKLHTKPGKAKFLFHSGVNGNDHPVWAVNRVDIPQSGSFTHFHWIGADSTDPRAATGEVPPVCPGWFLEIKAVKSFAFRHGGEVVPVRPRIDNATHLNLLTNYAVVPGITPTSGGGGTHDHE
;
A
#
# COMPACT_ATOMS: atom_id res chain seq x y z
N MET A 1 7.22 57.92 -63.78
CA MET A 1 7.66 56.54 -64.06
C MET A 1 8.15 55.94 -62.74
N THR A 2 7.83 54.66 -62.53
CA THR A 2 8.31 53.76 -61.46
C THR A 2 7.45 53.68 -60.19
N VAL A 3 7.05 52.44 -59.95
CA VAL A 3 6.08 51.85 -59.00
C VAL A 3 6.84 51.31 -57.78
N ALA A 4 6.23 51.30 -56.59
CA ALA A 4 6.42 50.19 -55.64
C ALA A 4 5.29 50.14 -54.58
N ARG A 5 4.48 49.10 -54.67
CA ARG A 5 3.59 48.60 -53.60
C ARG A 5 4.45 47.81 -52.60
N PHE A 6 4.18 47.95 -51.30
CA PHE A 6 4.65 46.99 -50.29
C PHE A 6 3.45 46.30 -49.64
N GLY A 7 3.51 44.97 -49.66
CA GLY A 7 2.44 44.06 -49.25
C GLY A 7 2.36 43.86 -47.74
N SER A 8 1.16 43.53 -47.28
CA SER A 8 0.90 42.99 -45.95
C SER A 8 1.36 41.54 -45.87
N VAL A 9 2.15 41.21 -44.85
CA VAL A 9 2.47 39.84 -44.47
C VAL A 9 1.51 39.43 -43.36
N ALA A 10 0.67 38.44 -43.64
CA ALA A 10 -0.19 37.80 -42.65
C ALA A 10 0.67 36.88 -41.75
N ALA A 11 0.70 37.14 -40.45
CA ALA A 11 1.31 36.26 -39.46
C ALA A 11 0.34 35.13 -39.12
N MET A 12 0.70 33.91 -39.51
CA MET A 12 -0.04 32.69 -39.19
C MET A 12 0.49 32.14 -37.86
N GLY A 13 -0.21 32.46 -36.78
CA GLY A 13 0.13 31.99 -35.43
C GLY A 13 -0.17 30.49 -35.28
N LEU A 14 0.89 29.71 -35.06
CA LEU A 14 0.81 28.28 -34.74
C LEU A 14 0.40 28.14 -33.26
N ALA A 15 -0.84 27.74 -33.00
CA ALA A 15 -1.31 27.42 -31.65
C ALA A 15 -0.76 26.05 -31.22
N VAL A 16 0.25 26.05 -30.36
CA VAL A 16 0.72 24.84 -29.67
C VAL A 16 -0.25 24.55 -28.53
N SER A 17 -1.18 23.62 -28.72
CA SER A 17 -1.99 23.08 -27.64
C SER A 17 -1.15 22.11 -26.81
N LEU A 18 -0.61 22.62 -25.70
CA LEU A 18 -0.11 21.80 -24.59
C LEU A 18 -1.33 21.24 -23.85
N PHE A 19 -1.67 19.98 -24.10
CA PHE A 19 -2.58 19.24 -23.23
C PHE A 19 -1.84 18.92 -21.92
N ALA A 20 -1.96 19.81 -20.94
CA ALA A 20 -1.68 19.49 -19.56
C ALA A 20 -2.77 18.52 -19.08
N GLY A 21 -2.44 17.24 -18.92
CA GLY A 21 -3.29 16.30 -18.18
C GLY A 21 -3.46 16.79 -16.74
N PRO A 22 -4.58 16.47 -16.07
CA PRO A 22 -4.82 16.92 -14.71
C PRO A 22 -3.76 16.31 -13.78
N ALA A 23 -2.96 17.18 -13.18
CA ALA A 23 -2.19 16.82 -12.00
C ALA A 23 -3.19 16.49 -10.89
N LEU A 24 -3.09 15.30 -10.29
CA LEU A 24 -3.81 14.96 -9.08
C LEU A 24 -3.46 16.00 -8.01
N GLY A 25 -4.44 16.84 -7.66
CA GLY A 25 -4.24 17.91 -6.69
C GLY A 25 -3.91 17.34 -5.31
N ASP A 26 -2.79 17.77 -4.74
CA ASP A 26 -2.31 17.39 -3.39
C ASP A 26 -3.13 18.04 -2.25
N GLY A 27 -4.39 18.41 -2.48
CA GLY A 27 -5.14 19.29 -1.58
C GLY A 27 -6.54 18.83 -1.17
N GLU A 28 -7.11 17.78 -1.78
CA GLU A 28 -8.42 17.29 -1.38
C GLU A 28 -8.25 16.12 -0.40
N GLU A 29 -8.79 16.28 0.81
CA GLU A 29 -8.95 15.20 1.77
C GLU A 29 -9.87 14.16 1.14
N GLN A 30 -9.28 13.16 0.50
CA GLN A 30 -10.05 12.21 -0.29
C GLN A 30 -10.89 11.33 0.63
N VAL A 31 -12.18 11.31 0.34
CA VAL A 31 -13.18 10.52 1.03
C VAL A 31 -13.09 9.08 0.53
N TRP A 32 -13.25 8.12 1.45
CA TRP A 32 -13.45 6.71 1.12
C TRP A 32 -14.52 6.55 0.05
N GLN A 33 -14.28 5.74 -0.98
CA GLN A 33 -15.19 5.50 -2.09
C GLN A 33 -15.59 4.02 -2.21
N ASP A 34 -15.34 3.21 -1.17
CA ASP A 34 -15.66 1.78 -1.16
C ASP A 34 -15.14 1.04 -2.39
N HIS A 35 -13.84 1.21 -2.65
CA HIS A 35 -13.17 0.61 -3.81
C HIS A 35 -13.80 0.97 -5.17
N ALA A 36 -14.45 2.14 -5.29
CA ALA A 36 -14.86 2.63 -6.59
C ALA A 36 -13.65 2.92 -7.49
N PRO A 37 -13.78 2.77 -8.83
CA PRO A 37 -12.71 3.13 -9.75
C PRO A 37 -12.19 4.56 -9.52
N PRO A 38 -10.85 4.77 -9.58
CA PRO A 38 -9.84 3.82 -10.04
C PRO A 38 -9.18 2.99 -8.93
N PHE A 39 -9.69 3.01 -7.69
CA PHE A 39 -9.11 2.28 -6.56
C PHE A 39 -9.86 0.98 -6.24
N ASP A 40 -10.12 0.20 -7.30
CA ASP A 40 -10.97 -0.99 -7.31
C ASP A 40 -10.24 -2.31 -7.04
N PHE A 41 -8.96 -2.26 -6.68
CA PHE A 41 -8.22 -3.45 -6.30
C PHE A 41 -8.57 -3.87 -4.86
N LEU A 42 -8.99 -5.14 -4.72
CA LEU A 42 -9.26 -5.81 -3.46
C LEU A 42 -8.18 -6.85 -3.16
N PHE A 43 -7.67 -6.85 -1.93
CA PHE A 43 -6.86 -7.95 -1.42
C PHE A 43 -7.71 -9.16 -1.06
N GLY A 44 -9.03 -9.03 -0.94
CA GLY A 44 -9.96 -10.10 -0.58
C GLY A 44 -9.87 -10.51 0.89
N ASN A 45 -9.54 -9.59 1.80
CA ASN A 45 -9.42 -9.87 3.23
C ASN A 45 -9.59 -8.62 4.11
N HIS A 46 -9.30 -8.75 5.41
CA HIS A 46 -9.56 -7.71 6.42
C HIS A 46 -8.95 -6.34 6.11
N ILE A 47 -7.88 -6.23 5.31
CA ILE A 47 -7.26 -4.94 5.01
C ILE A 47 -8.16 -4.03 4.17
N ASP A 48 -9.04 -4.63 3.36
CA ASP A 48 -9.95 -3.91 2.46
C ASP A 48 -11.02 -3.11 3.24
N THR A 49 -11.08 -3.26 4.56
CA THR A 49 -11.94 -2.43 5.42
C THR A 49 -11.38 -1.04 5.69
N HIS A 50 -10.11 -0.79 5.39
CA HIS A 50 -9.41 0.46 5.75
C HIS A 50 -8.33 0.86 4.75
N LEU A 51 -8.36 0.29 3.54
CA LEU A 51 -7.45 0.63 2.46
C LEU A 51 -8.16 0.64 1.11
N GLU A 52 -7.77 1.58 0.25
CA GLU A 52 -8.18 1.57 -1.17
C GLU A 52 -6.94 1.57 -2.05
N THR A 53 -6.92 0.69 -3.06
CA THR A 53 -5.76 0.52 -3.94
C THR A 53 -6.14 0.43 -5.40
N LYS A 54 -5.23 0.91 -6.24
CA LYS A 54 -5.26 0.78 -7.68
C LYS A 54 -4.09 -0.08 -8.14
N LEU A 55 -4.35 -1.04 -9.02
CA LEU A 55 -3.33 -1.80 -9.73
C LEU A 55 -2.78 -1.04 -10.94
N GLY A 56 -1.47 -0.86 -10.97
CA GLY A 56 -0.70 -0.32 -12.08
C GLY A 56 -0.38 -1.38 -13.14
N ALA A 57 0.00 -0.92 -14.33
CA ALA A 57 0.37 -1.80 -15.45
C ALA A 57 1.67 -2.58 -15.19
N ASP A 58 2.50 -2.10 -14.26
CA ASP A 58 3.74 -2.73 -13.76
C ASP A 58 3.49 -3.77 -12.66
N GLY A 59 2.23 -3.99 -12.26
CA GLY A 59 1.87 -4.89 -11.17
C GLY A 59 2.07 -4.28 -9.77
N GLU A 60 2.37 -2.99 -9.69
CA GLU A 60 2.49 -2.24 -8.44
C GLU A 60 1.14 -1.68 -8.01
N LEU A 61 0.92 -1.53 -6.70
CA LEU A 61 -0.26 -0.86 -6.18
C LEU A 61 0.10 0.55 -5.73
N SER A 62 -0.84 1.46 -5.92
CA SER A 62 -0.86 2.77 -5.28
C SER A 62 -2.20 2.95 -4.58
N GLY A 63 -2.19 3.58 -3.42
CA GLY A 63 -3.40 3.58 -2.60
C GLY A 63 -3.31 4.43 -1.36
N ARG A 64 -4.22 4.16 -0.42
CA ARG A 64 -4.37 4.91 0.82
C ARG A 64 -4.78 3.99 1.94
N PHE A 65 -4.34 4.33 3.14
CA PHE A 65 -4.87 3.78 4.37
C PHE A 65 -5.69 4.82 5.10
N PHE A 66 -6.83 4.39 5.61
CA PHE A 66 -7.80 5.21 6.28
C PHE A 66 -7.75 4.99 7.79
N ILE A 67 -7.98 6.06 8.53
CA ILE A 67 -8.01 6.08 9.98
C ILE A 67 -9.26 6.79 10.46
N ILE A 68 -9.63 6.49 11.70
CA ILE A 68 -10.60 7.24 12.48
C ILE A 68 -9.92 7.75 13.75
N PHE A 69 -10.22 8.99 14.12
CA PHE A 69 -9.78 9.55 15.39
C PHE A 69 -10.70 9.06 16.51
N THR A 70 -10.10 8.69 17.64
CA THR A 70 -10.81 8.15 18.80
C THR A 70 -11.44 9.22 19.69
N GLY A 71 -11.08 10.50 19.48
CA GLY A 71 -11.38 11.60 20.39
C GLY A 71 -10.43 11.71 21.60
N GLU A 72 -9.55 10.72 21.79
CA GLU A 72 -8.52 10.73 22.83
C GLU A 72 -7.23 11.42 22.34
N VAL A 73 -6.39 11.86 23.29
CA VAL A 73 -5.06 12.41 23.04
C VAL A 73 -4.03 11.58 23.79
N ASP A 74 -2.94 11.22 23.12
CA ASP A 74 -1.85 10.51 23.76
C ASP A 74 -1.13 11.43 24.76
N PRO A 75 -1.10 11.09 26.07
CA PRO A 75 -0.50 11.96 27.08
C PRO A 75 1.02 12.12 26.92
N VAL A 76 1.69 11.24 26.18
CA VAL A 76 3.15 11.29 25.99
C VAL A 76 3.52 12.22 24.82
N SER A 77 2.92 12.02 23.65
CA SER A 77 3.24 12.82 22.46
C SER A 77 2.38 14.07 22.29
N GLY A 78 1.23 14.15 22.98
CA GLY A 78 0.24 15.21 22.80
C GLY A 78 -0.52 15.13 21.46
N LEU A 79 -0.38 14.04 20.72
CA LEU A 79 -1.03 13.85 19.42
C LEU A 79 -2.42 13.20 19.59
N PRO A 80 -3.40 13.54 18.72
CA PRO A 80 -4.69 12.85 18.72
C PRO A 80 -4.51 11.37 18.37
N ILE A 81 -5.20 10.50 19.11
CA ILE A 81 -5.12 9.05 18.92
C ILE A 81 -6.05 8.64 17.79
N ALA A 82 -5.50 7.91 16.82
CA ALA A 82 -6.22 7.31 15.70
C ALA A 82 -6.01 5.79 15.64
N ARG A 83 -6.90 5.10 14.93
CA ARG A 83 -6.80 3.66 14.62
C ARG A 83 -7.45 3.37 13.26
N HIS A 84 -7.25 2.18 12.72
CA HIS A 84 -8.05 1.74 11.58
C HIS A 84 -9.53 1.55 11.98
N PRO A 85 -10.46 1.85 11.08
CA PRO A 85 -11.84 1.40 11.20
C PRO A 85 -11.88 -0.14 11.10
N ARG A 86 -12.82 -0.76 11.80
CA ARG A 86 -12.98 -2.21 11.86
C ARG A 86 -13.86 -2.76 10.72
N GLY A 87 -14.47 -1.89 9.92
CA GLY A 87 -15.35 -2.25 8.82
C GLY A 87 -16.78 -2.58 9.24
N VAL A 88 -17.58 -2.99 8.24
CA VAL A 88 -19.04 -3.19 8.32
C VAL A 88 -19.46 -4.14 9.45
N GLY A 89 -18.69 -5.21 9.70
CA GLY A 89 -18.99 -6.18 10.77
C GLY A 89 -18.97 -5.61 12.18
N HIS A 90 -18.46 -4.39 12.34
CA HIS A 90 -18.35 -3.67 13.61
C HIS A 90 -19.00 -2.28 13.57
N THR A 91 -19.90 -2.03 12.61
CA THR A 91 -20.56 -0.72 12.39
C THR A 91 -19.55 0.42 12.29
N GLU A 92 -18.45 0.16 11.59
CA GLU A 92 -17.39 1.13 11.29
C GLU A 92 -17.08 1.12 9.81
N ASP A 93 -18.13 1.26 9.00
CA ASP A 93 -18.01 1.50 7.57
C ASP A 93 -17.66 2.98 7.31
N CYS A 94 -16.55 3.22 6.63
CA CYS A 94 -16.11 4.55 6.21
C CYS A 94 -17.09 5.26 5.27
N ALA A 95 -17.93 4.52 4.55
CA ALA A 95 -18.92 5.08 3.64
C ALA A 95 -20.22 5.50 4.33
N ALA A 96 -20.47 5.02 5.55
CA ALA A 96 -21.80 5.10 6.15
C ALA A 96 -21.82 5.44 7.65
N ASP A 97 -20.95 4.83 8.45
CA ASP A 97 -21.06 4.85 9.92
C ASP A 97 -20.07 5.82 10.58
N VAL A 98 -18.89 6.01 9.98
CA VAL A 98 -17.79 6.75 10.59
C VAL A 98 -17.05 7.63 9.59
N ASP A 99 -16.64 8.82 10.05
CA ASP A 99 -15.82 9.75 9.27
C ASP A 99 -14.36 9.28 9.19
N CYS A 100 -14.05 8.52 8.14
CA CYS A 100 -12.70 8.10 7.84
C CYS A 100 -11.90 9.21 7.15
N VAL A 101 -10.64 9.36 7.54
CA VAL A 101 -9.68 10.26 6.89
C VAL A 101 -8.44 9.51 6.44
N VAL A 102 -7.75 10.05 5.44
CA VAL A 102 -6.49 9.45 4.97
C VAL A 102 -5.41 9.61 6.04
N GLY A 103 -4.87 8.48 6.51
CA GLY A 103 -3.71 8.43 7.41
C GLY A 103 -2.40 8.29 6.65
N TRP A 104 -2.37 7.44 5.61
CA TRP A 104 -1.18 7.20 4.79
C TRP A 104 -1.49 7.14 3.29
N LYS A 105 -0.52 7.54 2.48
CA LYS A 105 -0.40 7.15 1.07
C LYS A 105 0.41 5.85 1.00
N LEU A 106 0.03 4.98 0.08
CA LEU A 106 0.63 3.67 -0.14
C LEU A 106 1.31 3.62 -1.51
N HIS A 107 2.50 3.03 -1.55
CA HIS A 107 3.13 2.51 -2.75
C HIS A 107 3.61 1.08 -2.47
N THR A 108 3.48 0.17 -3.44
CA THR A 108 3.80 -1.24 -3.22
C THR A 108 4.66 -1.84 -4.31
N LYS A 109 5.38 -2.91 -3.97
CA LYS A 109 6.10 -3.75 -4.92
C LYS A 109 5.64 -5.20 -4.77
N PRO A 110 5.36 -5.92 -5.86
CA PRO A 110 4.94 -7.32 -5.78
C PRO A 110 6.03 -8.17 -5.13
N GLY A 111 5.62 -9.15 -4.33
CA GLY A 111 6.54 -9.99 -3.57
C GLY A 111 5.93 -11.32 -3.16
N LYS A 112 6.71 -12.08 -2.40
CA LYS A 112 6.28 -13.33 -1.78
C LYS A 112 6.76 -13.39 -0.34
N ALA A 113 5.97 -14.02 0.51
CA ALA A 113 6.30 -14.22 1.90
C ALA A 113 5.83 -15.58 2.39
N LYS A 114 6.41 -16.04 3.50
CA LYS A 114 5.94 -17.22 4.23
C LYS A 114 5.26 -16.76 5.52
N PHE A 115 4.03 -17.17 5.70
CA PHE A 115 3.30 -16.92 6.94
C PHE A 115 4.01 -17.61 8.11
N LEU A 116 4.17 -16.92 9.23
CA LEU A 116 4.74 -17.49 10.44
C LEU A 116 3.66 -17.70 11.51
N PHE A 117 3.01 -16.61 11.91
CA PHE A 117 1.98 -16.58 12.95
C PHE A 117 1.25 -15.24 12.91
N HIS A 118 0.15 -15.13 13.63
CA HIS A 118 -0.50 -13.85 13.89
C HIS A 118 -0.03 -13.24 15.21
N SER A 119 0.10 -11.92 15.24
CA SER A 119 0.37 -11.11 16.41
C SER A 119 -0.76 -10.11 16.63
N GLY A 120 -0.76 -9.42 17.77
CA GLY A 120 -1.77 -8.43 18.14
C GLY A 120 -2.77 -8.91 19.19
N VAL A 121 -3.54 -7.98 19.73
CA VAL A 121 -4.41 -8.19 20.91
C VAL A 121 -5.46 -9.27 20.69
N ASN A 122 -5.94 -9.43 19.44
CA ASN A 122 -6.94 -10.44 19.09
C ASN A 122 -6.36 -11.64 18.30
N GLY A 123 -5.04 -11.69 18.12
CA GLY A 123 -4.37 -12.81 17.45
C GLY A 123 -4.76 -13.03 15.97
N ASN A 124 -5.47 -12.10 15.33
CA ASN A 124 -5.83 -12.16 13.90
C ASN A 124 -5.49 -10.88 13.13
N ASP A 125 -5.14 -9.80 13.83
CA ASP A 125 -5.11 -8.47 13.21
C ASP A 125 -3.76 -8.17 12.53
N HIS A 126 -2.66 -8.81 12.93
CA HIS A 126 -1.31 -8.50 12.41
C HIS A 126 -0.51 -9.79 12.13
N PRO A 127 -0.60 -10.37 10.92
CA PRO A 127 0.20 -11.53 10.55
C PRO A 127 1.66 -11.15 10.37
N VAL A 128 2.54 -12.00 10.89
CA VAL A 128 4.00 -11.86 10.78
C VAL A 128 4.51 -12.76 9.66
N TRP A 129 5.35 -12.17 8.81
CA TRP A 129 5.81 -12.77 7.57
C TRP A 129 7.32 -12.96 7.57
N ALA A 130 7.79 -14.17 7.25
CA ALA A 130 9.18 -14.37 6.85
C ALA A 130 9.34 -14.00 5.38
N VAL A 131 10.34 -13.17 5.10
CA VAL A 131 10.66 -12.70 3.76
C VAL A 131 12.15 -12.82 3.50
N ASN A 132 12.54 -13.04 2.25
CA ASN A 132 13.94 -12.94 1.87
C ASN A 132 14.36 -11.47 1.96
N ARG A 133 15.44 -11.18 2.69
CA ARG A 133 15.95 -9.80 2.79
C ARG A 133 16.29 -9.20 1.42
N VAL A 134 16.78 -10.02 0.50
CA VAL A 134 17.14 -9.60 -0.87
C VAL A 134 15.95 -9.21 -1.74
N ASP A 135 14.73 -9.63 -1.36
CA ASP A 135 13.51 -9.33 -2.12
C ASP A 135 12.84 -8.03 -1.63
N ILE A 136 13.32 -7.43 -0.53
CA ILE A 136 12.79 -6.15 -0.02
C ILE A 136 13.38 -5.01 -0.85
N PRO A 137 12.56 -4.27 -1.63
CA PRO A 137 13.05 -3.28 -2.61
C PRO A 137 13.98 -2.22 -2.00
N GLN A 138 13.61 -1.73 -0.82
CA GLN A 138 14.43 -0.86 -0.01
C GLN A 138 14.19 -1.16 1.47
N SER A 139 15.16 -1.84 2.09
CA SER A 139 15.13 -2.13 3.52
C SER A 139 14.95 -0.85 4.34
N GLY A 140 13.94 -0.83 5.22
CA GLY A 140 13.63 0.31 6.08
C GLY A 140 12.55 1.26 5.53
N SER A 141 12.17 1.13 4.25
CA SER A 141 11.01 1.85 3.69
C SER A 141 9.81 0.92 3.46
N PHE A 142 10.07 -0.26 2.90
CA PHE A 142 9.09 -1.32 2.73
C PHE A 142 9.08 -2.20 3.97
N THR A 143 8.17 -1.92 4.90
CA THR A 143 8.19 -2.50 6.25
C THR A 143 6.97 -3.35 6.59
N HIS A 144 6.03 -3.44 5.65
CA HIS A 144 4.83 -4.24 5.76
C HIS A 144 4.70 -5.15 4.54
N PHE A 145 4.20 -6.37 4.71
CA PHE A 145 3.77 -7.24 3.62
C PHE A 145 2.32 -7.60 3.80
N HIS A 146 1.57 -7.53 2.71
CA HIS A 146 0.19 -7.98 2.69
C HIS A 146 -0.06 -8.97 1.57
N TRP A 147 -0.79 -10.05 1.89
CA TRP A 147 -1.07 -11.15 0.97
C TRP A 147 -2.44 -11.00 0.33
N ILE A 148 -2.65 -11.73 -0.77
CA ILE A 148 -3.97 -11.85 -1.42
C ILE A 148 -4.78 -12.99 -0.81
N GLY A 149 -6.02 -12.70 -0.44
CA GLY A 149 -7.04 -13.66 -0.06
C GLY A 149 -7.73 -14.29 -1.28
N ALA A 150 -8.65 -15.22 -1.00
CA ALA A 150 -9.40 -15.94 -2.02
C ALA A 150 -10.34 -15.03 -2.83
N ASP A 151 -10.85 -13.98 -2.20
CA ASP A 151 -11.77 -13.02 -2.81
C ASP A 151 -11.04 -11.81 -3.43
N SER A 152 -9.73 -11.92 -3.65
CA SER A 152 -8.93 -10.84 -4.26
C SER A 152 -9.28 -10.66 -5.74
N THR A 153 -9.17 -9.41 -6.22
CA THR A 153 -9.23 -9.09 -7.65
C THR A 153 -7.94 -9.44 -8.41
N ASP A 154 -6.91 -9.92 -7.72
CA ASP A 154 -5.65 -10.32 -8.36
C ASP A 154 -5.77 -11.70 -9.07
N PRO A 155 -5.26 -11.87 -10.29
CA PRO A 155 -5.27 -13.15 -10.99
C PRO A 155 -4.52 -14.30 -10.29
N ARG A 156 -3.63 -13.98 -9.33
CA ARG A 156 -2.88 -14.95 -8.51
C ARG A 156 -3.67 -15.43 -7.29
N ALA A 157 -4.88 -14.91 -7.04
CA ALA A 157 -5.70 -15.29 -5.91
C ALA A 157 -5.85 -16.82 -5.83
N ALA A 158 -5.50 -17.40 -4.69
CA ALA A 158 -5.62 -18.82 -4.48
C ALA A 158 -7.06 -19.17 -4.09
N THR A 159 -7.57 -20.28 -4.62
CA THR A 159 -8.83 -20.85 -4.14
C THR A 159 -8.58 -21.54 -2.79
N GLY A 160 -9.02 -20.95 -1.67
CA GLY A 160 -8.97 -21.60 -0.36
C GLY A 160 -7.93 -21.06 0.63
N GLU A 161 -7.27 -21.96 1.36
CA GLU A 161 -6.39 -21.62 2.47
C GLU A 161 -5.12 -20.86 2.05
N VAL A 162 -4.54 -20.13 3.01
CA VAL A 162 -3.29 -19.37 2.86
C VAL A 162 -2.15 -20.34 2.47
N PRO A 163 -1.56 -20.23 1.26
CA PRO A 163 -0.52 -21.16 0.83
C PRO A 163 0.77 -20.98 1.66
N PRO A 164 1.64 -22.01 1.74
CA PRO A 164 2.89 -21.92 2.49
C PRO A 164 3.82 -20.82 1.99
N VAL A 165 3.67 -20.40 0.73
CA VAL A 165 4.30 -19.20 0.16
C VAL A 165 3.20 -18.35 -0.46
N CYS A 166 2.98 -17.19 0.13
CA CYS A 166 1.91 -16.26 -0.24
C CYS A 166 2.40 -15.24 -1.25
N PRO A 167 1.77 -15.13 -2.44
CA PRO A 167 1.91 -13.94 -3.26
C PRO A 167 1.26 -12.73 -2.57
N GLY A 168 1.82 -11.55 -2.81
CA GLY A 168 1.31 -10.31 -2.24
C GLY A 168 2.19 -9.14 -2.65
N TRP A 169 2.26 -8.14 -1.77
CA TRP A 169 3.09 -6.97 -1.95
C TRP A 169 3.82 -6.58 -0.69
N PHE A 170 5.03 -6.04 -0.88
CA PHE A 170 5.68 -5.20 0.09
C PHE A 170 5.11 -3.79 0.01
N LEU A 171 4.76 -3.21 1.15
CA LEU A 171 4.11 -1.92 1.27
C LEU A 171 5.10 -0.90 1.85
N GLU A 172 5.29 0.20 1.12
CA GLU A 172 5.83 1.46 1.62
C GLU A 172 4.65 2.39 1.91
N ILE A 173 4.51 2.77 3.18
CA ILE A 173 3.47 3.70 3.60
C ILE A 173 4.10 5.02 4.03
N LYS A 174 3.46 6.12 3.62
CA LYS A 174 3.88 7.47 3.97
C LYS A 174 2.73 8.18 4.67
N ALA A 175 2.93 8.52 5.93
CA ALA A 175 1.92 9.25 6.68
C ALA A 175 1.72 10.65 6.08
N VAL A 176 0.46 11.08 5.98
CA VAL A 176 0.12 12.39 5.41
C VAL A 176 0.04 13.50 6.46
N LYS A 177 -0.17 13.14 7.73
CA LYS A 177 -0.32 14.05 8.86
C LYS A 177 0.28 13.45 10.15
N SER A 178 0.41 14.25 11.20
CA SER A 178 0.86 13.77 12.52
C SER A 178 -0.32 13.28 13.35
N PHE A 179 -0.18 12.12 14.00
CA PHE A 179 -1.16 11.54 14.92
C PHE A 179 -0.48 10.48 15.78
N ALA A 180 -1.12 10.02 16.86
CA ALA A 180 -0.68 8.83 17.60
C ALA A 180 -1.50 7.64 17.13
N PHE A 181 -0.87 6.58 16.64
CA PHE A 181 -1.59 5.43 16.09
C PHE A 181 -1.70 4.30 17.10
N ARG A 182 -2.92 3.88 17.41
CA ARG A 182 -3.23 2.76 18.29
C ARG A 182 -3.35 1.49 17.47
N HIS A 183 -2.42 0.56 17.65
CA HIS A 183 -2.33 -0.69 16.88
C HIS A 183 -1.60 -1.76 17.70
N GLY A 184 -2.08 -3.00 17.68
CA GLY A 184 -1.42 -4.11 18.40
C GLY A 184 -1.26 -3.93 19.92
N GLY A 185 -2.04 -3.05 20.56
CA GLY A 185 -1.93 -2.74 21.99
C GLY A 185 -0.93 -1.63 22.33
N GLU A 186 -0.26 -1.08 21.32
CA GLU A 186 0.67 0.04 21.45
C GLU A 186 0.06 1.34 20.92
N VAL A 187 0.61 2.48 21.36
CA VAL A 187 0.29 3.81 20.83
C VAL A 187 1.59 4.43 20.33
N VAL A 188 1.70 4.60 19.01
CA VAL A 188 2.94 4.98 18.34
C VAL A 188 2.80 6.36 17.70
N PRO A 189 3.64 7.36 18.05
CA PRO A 189 3.62 8.67 17.39
C PRO A 189 4.03 8.58 15.92
N VAL A 190 3.13 9.01 15.03
CA VAL A 190 3.30 9.08 13.58
C VAL A 190 3.56 10.52 13.16
N ARG A 191 4.46 10.70 12.18
CA ARG A 191 4.81 12.00 11.59
C ARG A 191 4.78 11.93 10.07
N PRO A 192 4.57 13.05 9.35
CA PRO A 192 4.55 13.09 7.88
C PRO A 192 5.87 12.68 7.24
N ARG A 193 6.04 11.38 7.01
CA ARG A 193 7.21 10.74 6.40
C ARG A 193 6.89 9.27 6.14
N ILE A 194 7.87 8.54 5.60
CA ILE A 194 7.82 7.07 5.55
C ILE A 194 7.57 6.55 6.96
N ASP A 195 6.54 5.73 7.10
CA ASP A 195 6.19 5.06 8.34
C ASP A 195 6.82 3.68 8.36
N ASN A 196 7.76 3.54 9.29
CA ASN A 196 8.50 2.32 9.58
C ASN A 196 8.38 1.96 11.07
N ALA A 197 7.28 2.35 11.71
CA ALA A 197 7.06 2.15 13.14
C ALA A 197 5.72 1.49 13.46
N THR A 198 4.68 1.66 12.66
CA THR A 198 3.31 1.28 13.05
C THR A 198 2.78 -0.01 12.42
N HIS A 199 3.19 -0.32 11.19
CA HIS A 199 2.70 -1.46 10.41
C HIS A 199 3.76 -2.56 10.24
N LEU A 200 4.69 -2.66 11.20
CA LEU A 200 5.79 -3.61 11.13
C LEU A 200 5.28 -5.04 11.22
N ASN A 201 5.51 -5.84 10.18
CA ASN A 201 5.12 -7.25 10.19
C ASN A 201 6.09 -8.18 9.45
N LEU A 202 7.31 -7.71 9.15
CA LEU A 202 8.34 -8.46 8.45
C LEU A 202 9.41 -9.00 9.39
N LEU A 203 9.69 -10.28 9.30
CA LEU A 203 10.88 -10.91 9.86
C LEU A 203 11.97 -11.01 8.78
N THR A 204 13.01 -10.20 8.92
CA THR A 204 14.01 -9.93 7.86
C THR A 204 15.43 -10.41 8.18
N ASN A 205 15.60 -11.18 9.26
CA ASN A 205 16.90 -11.70 9.68
C ASN A 205 17.43 -12.86 8.81
N TYR A 206 16.66 -13.34 7.84
CA TYR A 206 17.07 -14.37 6.90
C TYR A 206 17.55 -13.76 5.59
N ALA A 207 18.77 -14.11 5.17
CA ALA A 207 19.24 -13.80 3.81
C ALA A 207 18.35 -14.50 2.77
N VAL A 208 18.04 -15.76 3.03
CA VAL A 208 17.13 -16.61 2.26
C VAL A 208 16.27 -17.41 3.23
N VAL A 209 14.95 -17.40 3.04
CA VAL A 209 13.97 -18.19 3.77
C VAL A 209 13.74 -19.51 3.01
N PRO A 210 13.97 -20.67 3.65
CA PRO A 210 13.72 -21.96 3.02
C PRO A 210 12.27 -22.10 2.53
N GLY A 211 12.11 -22.49 1.27
CA GLY A 211 10.82 -22.69 0.61
C GLY A 211 10.26 -21.46 -0.14
N ILE A 212 10.78 -20.25 0.09
CA ILE A 212 10.43 -19.07 -0.73
C ILE A 212 11.30 -19.02 -1.99
N THR A 213 12.62 -19.12 -1.81
CA THR A 213 13.56 -19.23 -2.94
C THR A 213 13.62 -20.68 -3.40
N PRO A 214 13.45 -20.97 -4.70
CA PRO A 214 13.72 -22.29 -5.23
C PRO A 214 15.17 -22.66 -4.87
N THR A 215 15.39 -23.76 -4.15
CA THR A 215 16.73 -24.35 -4.09
C THR A 215 17.11 -24.64 -5.52
N SER A 216 18.05 -23.88 -6.08
CA SER A 216 18.65 -24.22 -7.36
C SER A 216 19.21 -25.63 -7.21
N GLY A 217 18.55 -26.60 -7.83
CA GLY A 217 18.94 -28.00 -7.79
C GLY A 217 20.37 -28.13 -8.30
N GLY A 218 21.30 -28.29 -7.37
CA GLY A 218 22.72 -28.44 -7.62
C GLY A 218 23.21 -29.63 -6.82
N GLY A 219 23.30 -30.78 -7.48
CA GLY A 219 23.80 -32.00 -6.86
C GLY A 219 23.54 -33.26 -7.69
N GLY A 220 23.73 -33.19 -9.02
CA GLY A 220 23.93 -34.41 -9.81
C GLY A 220 25.28 -35.00 -9.39
N THR A 221 25.25 -36.03 -8.55
CA THR A 221 26.41 -36.90 -8.33
C THR A 221 26.66 -37.67 -9.61
N HIS A 222 27.81 -37.42 -10.22
CA HIS A 222 28.38 -38.33 -11.20
C HIS A 222 28.79 -39.61 -10.48
N ASP A 223 28.01 -40.66 -10.66
CA ASP A 223 28.46 -42.02 -10.38
C ASP A 223 29.44 -42.43 -11.48
N HIS A 224 30.71 -42.60 -11.08
CA HIS A 224 31.69 -43.34 -11.85
C HIS A 224 31.69 -44.78 -11.32
N GLU A 225 31.12 -45.70 -12.10
CA GLU A 225 31.58 -47.10 -12.17
C GLU A 225 32.43 -47.29 -13.43
#